data_AF-A0A061RME9-F1
#
_entry.id   AF-A0A061RME9-F1
#
_cell.length_a   1.000
_cell.length_b   1.000
_cell.length_c   1.000
_cell.angle_alpha   90.00
_cell.angle_beta   90.00
_cell.angle_gamma   90.00
#
_symmetry.space_group_name_H-M   'P 1'
#
loop_
_entity.id
_entity.type
_entity.pdbx_description
1 polymer ?
#
loop_
_entity_poly.entity_id
_entity_poly.type
_entity_poly.pdbx_seq_one_letter_code
_entity_poly.pdbx_strand_id
1 'polypeptide(L)'
;MIKNIPNKYTQKMLLATIDEQFQGHYDFFYLPIDFKNKCNMGYAFINMFAPKYILPFVERFDSKKWDRFNSEKVACITYARIQGKAALISHFQNSSLMHERVAGEVSGWRICKVAHGARTW
;
A
#
# COMPACT_ATOMS: atom_id res chain seq x y z
N MET A 1 -2.72 -4.22 -7.08
CA MET A 1 -2.85 -2.75 -7.15
C MET A 1 -4.24 -2.37 -6.70
N ILE A 2 -4.34 -1.43 -5.78
CA ILE A 2 -5.59 -0.85 -5.29
C ILE A 2 -5.77 0.48 -6.01
N LYS A 3 -6.91 0.72 -6.64
CA LYS A 3 -7.23 1.95 -7.39
C LYS A 3 -8.44 2.65 -6.78
N ASN A 4 -8.65 3.89 -7.21
CA ASN A 4 -9.76 4.76 -6.78
C ASN A 4 -9.78 5.05 -5.28
N ILE A 5 -8.61 5.20 -4.67
CA ILE A 5 -8.49 5.58 -3.26
C ILE A 5 -8.90 7.07 -3.10
N PRO A 6 -9.66 7.46 -2.07
CA PRO A 6 -9.96 8.85 -1.81
C PRO A 6 -8.70 9.60 -1.40
N ASN A 7 -8.48 10.78 -1.97
CA ASN A 7 -7.22 11.54 -1.83
C ASN A 7 -6.89 11.94 -0.37
N LYS A 8 -7.90 11.93 0.51
CA LYS A 8 -7.75 12.19 1.96
C LYS A 8 -7.19 11.01 2.76
N TYR A 9 -7.14 9.80 2.19
CA TYR A 9 -6.48 8.67 2.85
C TYR A 9 -4.98 8.93 2.95
N THR A 10 -4.45 8.83 4.17
CA THR A 10 -3.01 8.70 4.39
C THR A 10 -2.61 7.23 4.33
N GLN A 11 -1.31 6.96 4.18
CA GLN A 11 -0.78 5.60 4.25
C GLN A 11 -1.19 4.90 5.55
N LYS A 12 -1.11 5.60 6.69
CA LYS A 12 -1.51 5.07 8.00
C LYS A 12 -3.00 4.69 8.03
N MET A 13 -3.88 5.52 7.47
CA MET A 13 -5.32 5.25 7.46
C MET A 13 -5.67 4.06 6.57
N LEU A 14 -5.03 3.96 5.40
CA LEU A 14 -5.28 2.87 4.48
C LEU A 14 -4.75 1.54 5.03
N LEU A 15 -3.54 1.55 5.60
CA LEU A 15 -2.99 0.38 6.29
C LEU A 15 -3.88 -0.07 7.44
N ALA A 16 -4.35 0.84 8.29
CA ALA A 16 -5.28 0.49 9.37
C ALA A 16 -6.56 -0.19 8.85
N THR A 17 -7.08 0.24 7.70
CA THR A 17 -8.27 -0.38 7.08
C THR A 17 -7.96 -1.78 6.53
N ILE A 18 -6.76 -1.98 5.98
CA ILE A 18 -6.32 -3.29 5.45
C ILE A 18 -6.02 -4.26 6.60
N ASP A 19 -5.40 -3.76 7.66
CA ASP A 19 -4.96 -4.55 8.81
C ASP A 19 -6.13 -5.17 9.59
N GLU A 20 -7.35 -4.63 9.47
CA GLU A 20 -8.57 -5.21 10.06
C GLU A 20 -8.77 -6.71 9.72
N GLN A 21 -8.33 -7.15 8.53
CA GLN A 21 -8.49 -8.55 8.08
C GLN A 21 -7.22 -9.14 7.45
N PHE A 22 -6.24 -8.31 7.10
CA PHE A 22 -5.06 -8.74 6.33
C PHE A 22 -3.73 -8.41 7.00
N GLN A 23 -3.74 -8.05 8.29
CA GLN A 23 -2.50 -7.84 9.03
C GLN A 23 -1.63 -9.11 8.96
N GLY A 24 -0.38 -8.95 8.52
CA GLY A 24 0.56 -10.06 8.35
C GLY A 24 0.34 -10.92 7.09
N HIS A 25 -0.63 -10.59 6.23
CA HIS A 25 -0.88 -11.30 4.96
C HIS A 25 -0.27 -10.61 3.74
N TYR A 26 0.47 -9.52 3.93
CA TYR A 26 1.20 -8.79 2.89
C TYR A 26 2.58 -8.38 3.40
N ASP A 27 3.54 -8.23 2.49
CA ASP A 27 4.96 -7.98 2.82
C ASP A 27 5.57 -6.75 2.13
N PHE A 28 4.75 -6.05 1.33
CA PHE A 28 5.05 -4.77 0.70
C PHE A 28 3.78 -3.94 0.60
N PHE A 29 3.89 -2.64 0.89
CA PHE A 29 2.84 -1.66 0.67
C PHE A 29 3.45 -0.31 0.27
N TYR A 30 2.85 0.35 -0.72
CA TYR A 30 3.25 1.69 -1.13
C TYR A 30 2.04 2.51 -1.63
N LEU A 31 1.81 3.68 -1.03
CA LEU A 31 0.81 4.67 -1.44
C LEU A 31 1.57 5.94 -1.86
N PRO A 32 1.69 6.22 -3.17
CA PRO A 32 2.33 7.45 -3.63
C PRO A 32 1.60 8.70 -3.15
N ILE A 33 2.37 9.68 -2.69
CA ILE A 33 1.88 10.97 -2.20
C ILE A 33 2.36 12.06 -3.16
N ASP A 34 1.44 12.91 -3.58
CA ASP A 34 1.75 14.20 -4.18
C ASP A 34 2.13 15.17 -3.05
N PHE A 35 3.43 15.49 -2.94
CA PHE A 35 3.95 16.36 -1.89
C PHE A 35 3.49 17.81 -2.03
N LYS A 36 3.23 18.28 -3.26
CA LYS A 36 2.76 19.64 -3.52
C LYS A 36 1.33 19.82 -3.01
N ASN A 37 0.46 18.86 -3.33
CA ASN A 37 -0.95 18.90 -2.95
C ASN A 37 -1.26 18.20 -1.62
N LYS A 38 -0.25 17.59 -0.98
CA LYS A 38 -0.34 16.83 0.28
C LYS A 38 -1.46 15.77 0.27
N CYS A 39 -1.64 15.10 -0.86
CA CYS A 39 -2.68 14.08 -1.02
C CYS A 39 -2.17 12.86 -1.78
N ASN A 40 -2.83 11.71 -1.64
CA ASN A 40 -2.41 10.53 -2.38
C ASN A 40 -2.82 10.59 -3.85
N MET A 41 -2.12 9.84 -4.70
CA MET A 41 -2.36 9.80 -6.16
C MET A 41 -3.56 8.90 -6.56
N GLY A 42 -4.36 8.42 -5.61
CA GLY A 42 -5.56 7.62 -5.87
C GLY A 42 -5.31 6.13 -6.10
N TYR A 43 -4.08 5.64 -5.94
CA TYR A 43 -3.76 4.22 -6.07
C TYR A 43 -2.64 3.79 -5.12
N ALA A 44 -2.59 2.49 -4.82
CA ALA A 44 -1.54 1.88 -4.00
C ALA A 44 -1.08 0.53 -4.57
N PHE A 45 0.15 0.16 -4.24
CA PHE A 45 0.70 -1.17 -4.47
C PHE A 45 0.73 -1.93 -3.17
N ILE A 46 0.30 -3.19 -3.22
CA ILE A 46 0.36 -4.14 -2.11
C ILE A 46 0.81 -5.49 -2.69
N ASN A 47 1.75 -6.15 -2.03
CA ASN A 47 2.16 -7.51 -2.36
C ASN A 47 1.66 -8.45 -1.28
N MET A 48 0.73 -9.35 -1.64
CA MET A 48 0.26 -10.38 -0.71
C MET A 48 1.35 -11.40 -0.50
N PHE A 49 1.51 -11.88 0.74
CA PHE A 49 2.55 -12.84 1.12
C PHE A 49 2.37 -14.18 0.40
N ALA A 50 1.12 -14.60 0.16
CA ALA A 50 0.79 -15.81 -0.57
C ALA A 50 -0.45 -15.59 -1.47
N PRO A 51 -0.52 -16.27 -2.64
CA PRO A 51 -1.65 -16.12 -3.56
C PRO A 51 -3.03 -16.42 -2.95
N LYS A 52 -3.09 -17.32 -1.97
CA LYS A 52 -4.34 -17.67 -1.26
C LYS A 52 -5.04 -16.48 -0.59
N TYR A 53 -4.31 -15.41 -0.29
CA TYR A 53 -4.87 -14.20 0.33
C TYR A 53 -5.43 -13.20 -0.70
N ILE A 54 -5.19 -13.40 -2.00
CA ILE A 54 -5.62 -12.47 -3.04
C ILE A 54 -7.15 -12.49 -3.18
N LEU A 55 -7.77 -13.67 -3.23
CA LEU A 55 -9.23 -13.78 -3.42
C LEU A 55 -10.00 -13.13 -2.26
N PRO A 56 -9.71 -13.42 -0.97
CA PRO A 56 -10.38 -12.72 0.14
C PRO A 56 -10.14 -11.21 0.11
N PHE A 57 -8.95 -10.76 -0.32
CA PHE A 57 -8.65 -9.34 -0.44
C PHE A 57 -9.49 -8.66 -1.53
N VAL A 58 -9.66 -9.32 -2.68
CA VAL A 58 -10.54 -8.85 -3.76
C VAL A 58 -11.99 -8.81 -3.28
N GLU A 59 -12.50 -9.85 -2.63
CA GLU A 59 -13.87 -9.89 -2.13
C GLU A 59 -14.18 -8.78 -1.11
N ARG A 60 -13.22 -8.44 -0.25
CA ARG A 60 -13.38 -7.40 0.78
C ARG A 60 -13.36 -5.99 0.21
N PHE A 61 -12.54 -5.73 -0.79
CA PHE A 61 -12.26 -4.36 -1.26
C PHE A 61 -12.75 -4.06 -2.67
N ASP A 62 -12.72 -5.01 -3.59
CA ASP A 62 -13.11 -4.72 -4.96
C ASP A 62 -14.59 -4.41 -5.08
N SER A 63 -14.90 -3.39 -5.90
CA SER A 63 -16.26 -2.93 -6.15
C SER A 63 -17.00 -2.51 -4.87
N LYS A 64 -16.29 -2.13 -3.80
CA LYS A 64 -16.84 -1.59 -2.55
C LYS A 64 -16.58 -0.09 -2.43
N LYS A 65 -17.48 0.63 -1.76
CA LYS A 65 -17.25 2.03 -1.34
C LYS A 65 -16.24 2.06 -0.20
N TRP A 66 -15.59 3.21 -0.03
CA TRP A 66 -14.67 3.44 1.09
C TRP A 66 -15.46 3.85 2.34
N ASP A 67 -15.16 3.19 3.46
CA ASP A 67 -15.88 3.39 4.73
C ASP A 67 -15.63 4.76 5.38
N ARG A 68 -14.67 5.55 4.87
CA ARG A 68 -14.29 6.86 5.42
C ARG A 68 -14.53 8.00 4.43
N PHE A 69 -14.75 9.18 5.00
CA PHE A 69 -14.86 10.46 4.29
C PHE A 69 -16.07 10.61 3.36
N ASN A 70 -17.10 9.76 3.50
CA ASN A 70 -18.29 9.75 2.64
C ASN A 70 -17.92 9.81 1.15
N SER A 71 -16.87 9.08 0.75
CA SER A 71 -16.40 9.12 -0.61
C SER A 71 -17.31 8.28 -1.51
N GLU A 72 -17.77 8.87 -2.61
CA GLU A 72 -18.48 8.13 -3.67
C GLU A 72 -17.56 7.25 -4.53
N LYS A 73 -16.24 7.29 -4.29
CA LYS A 73 -15.30 6.43 -5.00
C LYS A 73 -15.56 4.96 -4.65
N VAL A 74 -15.46 4.11 -5.67
CA VAL A 74 -15.54 2.66 -5.55
C VAL A 74 -14.16 2.08 -5.81
N ALA A 75 -13.65 1.32 -4.85
CA ALA A 75 -12.35 0.65 -4.92
C ALA A 75 -12.29 -0.32 -6.10
N CYS A 76 -11.14 -0.39 -6.76
CA CYS A 76 -10.88 -1.32 -7.86
C CYS A 76 -9.55 -2.04 -7.62
N ILE A 77 -9.60 -3.36 -7.52
CA ILE A 77 -8.45 -4.22 -7.31
C ILE A 77 -8.06 -4.86 -8.64
N THR A 78 -6.81 -4.68 -9.02
CA THR A 78 -6.25 -5.23 -10.27
C THR A 78 -4.85 -5.77 -10.04
N TYR A 79 -4.43 -6.75 -10.84
CA TYR A 79 -3.02 -7.13 -10.86
C TYR A 79 -2.17 -5.95 -11.32
N ALA A 80 -1.05 -5.72 -10.61
CA ALA A 80 -0.06 -4.74 -11.01
C ALA A 80 0.73 -5.27 -12.22
N ARG A 81 1.24 -4.38 -13.07
CA ARG A 81 2.17 -4.75 -14.14
C ARG A 81 3.49 -5.30 -13.58
N ILE A 82 3.93 -4.76 -12.44
CA ILE A 82 5.12 -5.20 -11.71
C ILE A 82 4.66 -6.11 -10.58
N GLN A 83 5.23 -7.31 -10.51
CA GLN A 83 4.81 -8.36 -9.58
C GLN A 83 5.98 -8.77 -8.67
N GLY A 84 5.65 -9.08 -7.42
CA GLY A 84 6.62 -9.51 -6.42
C GLY A 84 7.34 -8.37 -5.71
N LYS A 85 7.60 -8.57 -4.41
CA LYS A 85 8.23 -7.58 -3.53
C LYS A 85 9.57 -7.06 -4.04
N ALA A 86 10.48 -7.92 -4.52
CA ALA A 86 11.80 -7.50 -4.97
C ALA A 86 11.74 -6.55 -6.18
N ALA A 87 10.89 -6.86 -7.16
CA ALA A 87 10.69 -6.02 -8.33
C ALA A 87 10.02 -4.69 -7.98
N LEU A 88 9.04 -4.71 -7.07
CA LEU A 88 8.38 -3.49 -6.57
C LEU A 88 9.39 -2.59 -5.84
N ILE A 89 10.20 -3.16 -4.93
CA ILE A 89 11.27 -2.43 -4.24
C ILE A 89 12.25 -1.82 -5.25
N SER A 90 12.78 -2.62 -6.16
CA SER A 90 13.74 -2.14 -7.18
C SER A 90 13.14 -1.04 -8.05
N HIS A 91 11.88 -1.18 -8.45
CA HIS A 91 11.20 -0.17 -9.27
C HIS A 91 11.03 1.16 -8.52
N PHE A 92 10.51 1.12 -7.29
CA PHE A 92 10.20 2.33 -6.53
C PHE A 92 11.41 2.96 -5.81
N GLN A 93 12.49 2.21 -5.60
CA GLN A 93 13.76 2.76 -5.13
C GLN A 93 14.46 3.60 -6.22
N ASN A 94 14.35 3.19 -7.49
CA ASN A 94 15.05 3.83 -8.61
C ASN A 94 14.19 4.84 -9.38
N SER A 95 12.86 4.77 -9.26
CA SER A 95 11.98 5.80 -9.81
C SER A 95 12.07 7.07 -8.98
N SER A 96 12.25 8.21 -9.62
CA SER A 96 12.51 9.56 -9.10
C SER A 96 11.52 10.13 -8.06
N LEU A 97 10.54 9.33 -7.59
CA LEU A 97 9.62 9.65 -6.48
C LEU A 97 10.35 9.86 -5.13
N MET A 98 11.62 9.48 -5.03
CA MET A 98 12.48 9.66 -3.85
C MET A 98 13.31 10.95 -3.87
N HIS A 99 13.25 11.76 -4.94
CA HIS A 99 14.21 12.85 -5.18
C HIS A 99 13.64 14.27 -5.10
N GLU A 100 12.68 14.50 -4.21
CA GLU A 100 12.28 15.86 -3.85
C GLU A 100 12.36 16.11 -2.33
N ARG A 101 13.62 16.04 -1.83
CA ARG A 101 14.25 16.76 -0.68
C ARG A 101 13.75 16.44 0.75
N VAL A 102 14.54 16.37 1.83
CA VAL A 102 15.96 16.63 2.16
C VAL A 102 16.24 16.03 3.56
N ALA A 103 17.52 15.79 3.85
CA ALA A 103 18.14 15.55 5.17
C ALA A 103 17.30 15.89 6.42
N GLY A 104 17.09 14.87 7.26
CA GLY A 104 16.39 14.97 8.53
C GLY A 104 15.24 13.97 8.59
N GLU A 105 15.45 12.87 9.29
CA GLU A 105 14.48 11.79 9.53
C GLU A 105 14.13 10.90 8.33
N VAL A 106 14.93 9.86 8.15
CA VAL A 106 14.50 8.61 7.52
C VAL A 106 13.42 7.96 8.40
N SER A 107 12.17 8.39 8.28
CA SER A 107 11.02 7.78 8.99
C SER A 107 9.76 7.66 8.12
N GLY A 108 9.91 7.56 6.79
CA GLY A 108 8.78 7.33 5.86
C GLY A 108 8.61 5.90 5.36
N TRP A 109 9.61 5.03 5.57
CA TRP A 109 9.53 3.62 5.18
C TRP A 109 9.07 2.78 6.37
N ARG A 110 7.76 2.58 6.53
CA ARG A 110 7.31 1.28 7.03
C ARG A 110 7.34 0.32 5.84
N ILE A 111 8.53 -0.13 5.46
CA ILE A 111 8.63 -1.53 5.05
C ILE A 111 8.10 -2.26 6.27
N CYS A 112 6.89 -2.80 6.21
CA CYS A 112 6.48 -3.78 7.20
C CYS A 112 7.51 -4.91 7.11
N LYS A 113 8.54 -4.85 7.96
CA LYS A 113 8.96 -6.04 8.68
C LYS A 113 7.69 -6.47 9.42
N VAL A 114 6.83 -7.24 8.74
CA VAL A 114 5.98 -8.17 9.46
C VAL A 114 6.99 -9.02 10.19
N ALA A 115 7.13 -8.76 11.49
CA ALA A 115 7.98 -9.51 12.37
C ALA A 115 7.42 -10.94 12.40
N HIS A 116 7.84 -11.76 11.44
CA HIS A 116 7.89 -13.18 11.69
C HIS A 116 9.02 -13.36 12.68
N GLY A 117 8.64 -13.77 13.89
CA GLY A 117 9.59 -14.29 14.85
C GLY A 117 10.42 -15.38 14.17
N ALA A 118 11.69 -15.08 13.92
CA ALA A 118 12.72 -16.06 13.66
C ALA A 118 13.74 -15.90 14.78
N ARG A 119 13.62 -16.80 15.75
CA ARG A 119 14.68 -17.18 16.67
C ARG A 119 15.75 -17.92 15.84
N THR A 120 17.02 -17.89 16.30
CA THR A 120 18.24 -18.59 15.81
C THR A 120 19.00 -17.88 14.68
N TRP A 121 20.28 -17.49 14.78
CA TRP A 121 21.32 -17.52 15.83
C TRP A 121 21.98 -16.13 15.89
#